data_AF-S7MI35-F1
#
_entry.id   AF-S7MI35-F1
#
_cell.length_a   1.000
_cell.length_b   1.000
_cell.length_c   1.000
_cell.angle_alpha   90.00
_cell.angle_beta   90.00
_cell.angle_gamma   90.00
#
_symmetry.space_group_name_H-M   'P 1'
#
loop_
_entity.id
_entity.type
_entity.pdbx_description
1 polymer ?
#
loop_
_entity_poly.entity_id
_entity_poly.type
_entity_poly.pdbx_seq_one_letter_code
_entity_poly.pdbx_strand_id
1 'polypeptide(L)'
;MERARARRAARMPRAMPPAWKWWVGWLEQLARKEVEITFLRKQKHRLEVEVHQLQERLLEEGERHREEVGVLQSHIEKNTRDQSREGANLEYLKNIIYRFLTLPDSLGRQQTLTAILTILHFSPEEKQVIMHLPPSGGWWPSGKR
;
A
#
# COMPACT_ATOMS: atom_id res chain seq x y z
N MET A 1 -17.39 101.53 -18.27
CA MET A 1 -17.79 101.91 -16.89
C MET A 1 -19.25 101.50 -16.76
N GLU A 2 -19.75 100.64 -15.89
CA GLU A 2 -19.37 100.24 -14.53
C GLU A 2 -20.23 98.99 -14.20
N ARG A 3 -19.64 97.79 -14.18
CA ARG A 3 -19.40 96.97 -12.97
C ARG A 3 -20.58 96.89 -11.99
N ALA A 4 -21.36 95.79 -12.04
CA ALA A 4 -21.91 95.10 -10.85
C ALA A 4 -22.70 93.82 -11.22
N ARG A 5 -22.08 92.85 -11.89
CA ARG A 5 -22.64 91.48 -11.93
C ARG A 5 -22.15 90.74 -10.70
N ALA A 6 -22.98 90.80 -9.66
CA ALA A 6 -22.80 90.09 -8.41
C ALA A 6 -22.58 88.59 -8.68
N ARG A 7 -21.37 88.12 -8.39
CA ARG A 7 -21.06 86.70 -8.25
C ARG A 7 -21.84 86.18 -7.02
N ARG A 8 -23.08 85.72 -7.22
CA ARG A 8 -23.69 84.78 -6.27
C ARG A 8 -22.97 83.45 -6.47
N ALA A 9 -21.85 83.29 -5.78
CA ALA A 9 -21.34 81.98 -5.45
C ALA A 9 -22.51 81.23 -4.79
N ALA A 10 -22.98 80.16 -5.43
CA ALA A 10 -23.94 79.25 -4.83
C ALA A 10 -23.29 78.73 -3.54
N ARG A 11 -23.64 79.34 -2.41
CA ARG A 11 -23.26 78.86 -1.08
C ARG A 11 -23.90 77.48 -0.97
N MET A 12 -23.09 76.44 -1.10
CA MET A 12 -23.50 75.10 -0.71
C MET A 12 -24.04 75.18 0.73
N PRO A 13 -25.18 74.52 1.01
CA PRO A 13 -25.72 74.50 2.36
C PRO A 13 -24.68 73.95 3.31
N ARG A 14 -24.47 74.65 4.43
CA ARG A 14 -23.44 74.36 5.45
C ARG A 14 -23.65 72.99 6.12
N ALA A 15 -24.82 72.38 5.94
CA ALA A 15 -25.18 71.06 6.43
C ALA A 15 -25.92 70.28 5.33
N MET A 16 -25.55 69.01 5.19
CA MET A 16 -26.11 68.08 4.22
C MET A 16 -27.55 67.70 4.62
N PRO A 17 -28.53 67.67 3.68
CA PRO A 17 -29.91 67.27 3.97
C PRO A 17 -29.99 65.86 4.60
N PRO A 18 -30.93 65.61 5.52
CA PRO A 18 -31.06 64.32 6.21
C PRO A 18 -31.18 63.12 5.27
N ALA A 19 -31.90 63.28 4.15
CA ALA A 19 -32.04 62.25 3.13
C ALA A 19 -30.68 61.90 2.49
N TRP A 20 -29.83 62.88 2.20
CA TRP A 20 -28.53 62.63 1.59
C TRP A 20 -27.56 61.96 2.58
N LYS A 21 -27.62 62.30 3.87
CA LYS A 21 -26.86 61.57 4.91
C LYS A 21 -27.25 60.09 4.97
N TRP A 22 -28.56 59.82 4.88
CA TRP A 22 -29.10 58.46 4.80
C TRP A 22 -28.60 57.72 3.54
N TRP A 23 -28.68 58.36 2.37
CA TRP A 23 -28.19 57.80 1.11
C TRP A 23 -26.69 57.46 1.16
N VAL A 24 -25.85 58.36 1.67
CA VAL A 24 -24.41 58.12 1.80
C VAL A 24 -24.13 56.97 2.75
N GLY A 25 -24.79 56.92 3.91
CA GLY A 25 -24.62 55.82 4.86
C GLY A 25 -25.09 54.47 4.29
N TRP A 26 -26.18 54.47 3.51
CA TRP A 26 -26.67 53.27 2.84
C TRP A 26 -25.69 52.79 1.75
N LEU A 27 -25.14 53.69 0.93
CA LEU A 27 -24.12 53.36 -0.07
C LEU A 27 -22.84 52.81 0.58
N GLU A 28 -22.43 53.36 1.72
CA GLU A 28 -21.28 52.85 2.46
C GLU A 28 -21.53 51.43 2.99
N GLN A 29 -22.72 51.17 3.53
CA GLN A 29 -23.11 49.82 3.97
C GLN A 29 -23.15 48.83 2.81
N LEU A 30 -23.69 49.25 1.66
CA LEU A 30 -23.71 48.43 0.45
C LEU A 30 -22.29 48.08 -0.02
N ALA A 31 -21.39 49.07 -0.05
CA ALA A 31 -19.99 48.85 -0.41
C ALA A 31 -19.29 47.87 0.54
N ARG A 32 -19.53 47.98 1.87
CA ARG A 32 -18.99 47.01 2.85
C ARG A 32 -19.49 45.60 2.59
N LYS A 33 -20.76 45.44 2.25
CA LYS A 33 -21.37 44.14 1.95
C LYS A 33 -20.83 43.56 0.65
N GLU A 34 -20.62 44.37 -0.38
CA GLU A 34 -20.01 43.91 -1.64
C GLU A 34 -18.57 43.40 -1.41
N VAL A 35 -17.76 44.12 -0.64
CA VAL A 35 -16.41 43.67 -0.28
C VAL A 35 -16.46 42.35 0.48
N GLU A 36 -17.33 42.22 1.49
CA GLU A 36 -17.51 40.99 2.25
C GLU A 36 -17.92 39.80 1.34
N ILE A 37 -18.86 40.02 0.41
CA ILE A 37 -19.28 38.99 -0.56
C ILE A 37 -18.12 38.57 -1.45
N THR A 38 -17.33 39.51 -1.98
CA THR A 38 -16.19 39.15 -2.83
C THR A 38 -15.11 38.38 -2.06
N PHE A 39 -14.88 38.74 -0.80
CA PHE A 39 -13.98 38.02 0.08
C PHE A 39 -14.45 36.59 0.35
N LEU A 40 -15.71 36.41 0.72
CA LEU A 40 -16.31 35.10 0.96
C LEU A 40 -16.30 34.22 -0.30
N ARG A 41 -16.57 34.79 -1.48
CA ARG A 41 -16.47 34.07 -2.75
C ARG A 41 -15.05 33.56 -3.02
N LYS A 42 -14.03 34.39 -2.74
CA LYS A 42 -12.62 33.98 -2.89
C LYS A 42 -12.25 32.86 -1.92
N GLN A 43 -12.67 32.97 -0.66
CA GLN A 43 -12.44 31.91 0.33
C GLN A 43 -13.14 30.61 -0.06
N LYS A 44 -14.40 30.67 -0.47
CA LYS A 44 -15.15 29.50 -0.96
C LYS A 44 -14.41 28.82 -2.10
N HIS A 45 -14.02 29.59 -3.12
CA HIS A 45 -13.31 29.04 -4.27
C HIS A 45 -11.98 28.38 -3.86
N ARG A 46 -11.22 29.00 -2.95
CA ARG A 46 -9.99 28.40 -2.41
C ARG A 46 -10.26 27.05 -1.73
N LEU A 47 -11.30 26.98 -0.90
CA LEU A 47 -11.67 25.73 -0.21
C LEU A 47 -12.17 24.67 -1.19
N GLU A 48 -12.92 25.04 -2.22
CA GLU A 48 -13.35 24.11 -3.29
C GLU A 48 -12.13 23.49 -3.98
N VAL A 49 -11.14 24.31 -4.34
CA VAL A 49 -9.89 23.81 -4.95
C VAL A 49 -9.14 22.88 -4.00
N GLU A 50 -9.03 23.25 -2.72
CA GLU A 50 -8.35 22.42 -1.72
C GLU A 50 -9.03 21.06 -1.51
N VAL A 51 -10.38 21.04 -1.50
CA VAL A 51 -11.16 19.80 -1.44
C VAL A 51 -10.89 18.93 -2.67
N HIS A 52 -10.89 19.50 -3.87
CA HIS A 52 -10.57 18.74 -5.08
C HIS A 52 -9.15 18.14 -5.04
N GLN A 53 -8.15 18.92 -4.62
CA GLN A 53 -6.78 18.43 -4.47
C GLN A 53 -6.64 17.34 -3.40
N LEU A 54 -7.43 17.38 -2.33
CA LEU A 54 -7.44 16.34 -1.31
C LEU A 54 -8.13 15.07 -1.83
N GLN A 55 -9.20 15.21 -2.61
CA GLN A 55 -9.89 14.08 -3.24
C GLN A 55 -8.99 13.35 -4.24
N GLU A 56 -8.26 14.08 -5.09
CA GLU A 56 -7.29 13.50 -6.01
C GLU A 56 -6.20 12.71 -5.27
N ARG A 57 -5.60 13.31 -4.24
CA ARG A 57 -4.59 12.63 -3.41
C ARG A 57 -5.12 11.37 -2.73
N LEU A 58 -6.34 11.41 -2.18
CA LEU A 58 -6.97 10.22 -1.57
C LEU A 58 -7.19 9.10 -2.57
N LEU A 59 -7.55 9.42 -3.83
CA LEU A 59 -7.71 8.42 -4.88
C LEU A 59 -6.36 7.80 -5.26
N GLU A 60 -5.34 8.62 -5.49
CA GLU A 60 -3.98 8.16 -5.81
C GLU A 60 -3.39 7.28 -4.70
N GLU A 61 -3.48 7.74 -3.45
CA GLU A 61 -3.05 6.95 -2.30
C GLU A 61 -3.88 5.67 -2.17
N GLY A 62 -5.20 5.74 -2.38
CA GLY A 62 -6.08 4.58 -2.32
C GLY A 62 -5.73 3.50 -3.33
N GLU A 63 -5.40 3.87 -4.57
CA GLU A 63 -4.93 2.92 -5.58
C GLU A 63 -3.57 2.32 -5.22
N ARG A 64 -2.62 3.16 -4.77
CA ARG A 64 -1.29 2.68 -4.38
C ARG A 64 -1.36 1.65 -3.25
N HIS A 65 -2.14 1.93 -2.20
CA HIS A 65 -2.31 0.98 -1.10
C HIS A 65 -3.01 -0.29 -1.55
N ARG A 66 -3.99 -0.23 -2.47
CA ARG A 66 -4.62 -1.44 -3.04
C ARG A 66 -3.61 -2.32 -3.76
N GLU A 67 -2.74 -1.71 -4.57
CA GLU A 67 -1.68 -2.44 -5.27
C GLU A 67 -0.68 -3.07 -4.29
N GLU A 68 -0.20 -2.30 -3.31
CA GLU A 68 0.72 -2.79 -2.28
C GLU A 68 0.11 -3.98 -1.50
N VAL A 69 -1.16 -3.89 -1.10
CA VAL A 69 -1.87 -4.98 -0.44
C VAL A 69 -1.97 -6.21 -1.35
N GLY A 70 -2.27 -6.04 -2.64
CA GLY A 70 -2.33 -7.14 -3.60
C GLY A 70 -0.99 -7.86 -3.76
N VAL A 71 0.11 -7.11 -3.85
CA VAL A 71 1.47 -7.67 -3.90
C VAL A 71 1.79 -8.44 -2.63
N LEU A 72 1.50 -7.87 -1.46
CA LEU A 72 1.75 -8.53 -0.17
C LEU A 72 0.92 -9.80 0.00
N GLN A 73 -0.36 -9.79 -0.40
CA GLN A 73 -1.21 -10.99 -0.37
C GLN A 73 -0.66 -12.10 -1.27
N SER A 74 -0.22 -11.76 -2.49
CA SER A 74 0.42 -12.72 -3.40
C SER A 74 1.69 -13.33 -2.79
N HIS A 75 2.52 -12.53 -2.11
CA HIS A 75 3.69 -13.02 -1.40
C HIS A 75 3.33 -13.95 -0.24
N ILE A 76 2.29 -13.63 0.53
CA ILE A 76 1.79 -14.50 1.61
C ILE A 76 1.32 -15.84 1.03
N GLU A 77 0.46 -15.82 0.01
CA GLU A 77 -0.03 -17.04 -0.63
C GLU A 77 1.07 -17.91 -1.22
N LYS A 78 2.09 -17.28 -1.82
CA LYS A 78 3.28 -17.99 -2.29
C LYS A 78 4.02 -18.65 -1.13
N ASN A 79 4.31 -17.90 -0.07
CA ASN A 79 5.02 -18.42 1.10
C ASN A 79 4.24 -19.56 1.77
N THR A 80 2.93 -19.42 1.96
CA THR A 80 2.08 -20.48 2.51
C THR A 80 2.11 -21.76 1.66
N ARG A 81 2.10 -21.62 0.32
CA ARG A 81 2.23 -22.76 -0.59
C ARG A 81 3.61 -23.41 -0.51
N ASP A 82 4.67 -22.61 -0.45
CA ASP A 82 6.04 -23.10 -0.36
C ASP A 82 6.26 -23.82 0.98
N GLN A 83 5.80 -23.25 2.09
CA GLN A 83 5.85 -23.87 3.41
C GLN A 83 5.04 -25.18 3.49
N SER A 84 3.86 -25.21 2.87
CA SER A 84 3.05 -26.43 2.78
C SER A 84 3.76 -27.52 1.97
N ARG A 85 4.42 -27.15 0.85
CA ARG A 85 5.23 -28.06 0.03
C ARG A 85 6.45 -28.57 0.79
N GLU A 86 7.15 -27.70 1.51
CA GLU A 86 8.27 -28.10 2.37
C GLU A 86 7.82 -29.10 3.43
N GLY A 87 6.68 -28.85 4.09
CA GLY A 87 6.08 -29.79 5.04
C GLY A 87 5.73 -31.15 4.40
N ALA A 88 5.11 -31.14 3.22
CA ALA A 88 4.80 -32.37 2.47
C ALA A 88 6.06 -33.12 2.02
N ASN A 89 7.09 -32.41 1.58
CA ASN A 89 8.38 -32.98 1.19
C ASN A 89 9.09 -33.63 2.39
N LEU A 90 9.06 -32.98 3.56
CA LEU A 90 9.62 -33.53 4.80
C LEU A 90 8.86 -34.76 5.27
N GLU A 91 7.53 -34.75 5.20
CA GLU A 91 6.69 -35.90 5.53
C GLU A 91 6.97 -37.08 4.58
N TYR A 92 7.13 -36.80 3.29
CA TYR A 92 7.53 -37.81 2.30
C TYR A 92 8.92 -38.38 2.59
N LEU A 93 9.90 -37.51 2.87
CA LEU A 93 11.25 -37.94 3.23
C LEU A 93 11.24 -38.81 4.50
N LYS A 94 10.48 -38.43 5.53
CA LYS A 94 10.28 -39.24 6.74
C LYS A 94 9.76 -40.64 6.39
N ASN A 95 8.76 -40.74 5.51
CA ASN A 95 8.18 -42.02 5.11
C ASN A 95 9.16 -42.91 4.33
N ILE A 96 9.99 -42.31 3.46
CA ILE A 96 11.04 -43.07 2.76
C ILE A 96 12.11 -43.53 3.74
N ILE A 97 12.56 -42.67 4.65
CA ILE A 97 13.54 -43.05 5.67
C ILE A 97 12.97 -44.18 6.52
N TYR A 98 11.72 -44.08 6.98
CA TYR A 98 11.05 -45.15 7.72
C TYR A 98 11.03 -46.47 6.92
N ARG A 99 10.67 -46.44 5.63
CA ARG A 99 10.74 -47.62 4.75
C ARG A 99 12.15 -48.17 4.62
N PHE A 100 13.14 -47.32 4.36
CA PHE A 100 14.55 -47.71 4.28
C PHE A 100 14.99 -48.43 5.58
N LEU A 101 14.56 -47.92 6.74
CA LEU A 101 14.85 -48.49 8.06
C LEU A 101 13.96 -49.68 8.47
N THR A 102 13.02 -50.12 7.65
CA THR A 102 12.12 -51.25 8.00
C THR A 102 12.09 -52.33 6.93
N LEU A 103 12.52 -52.03 5.71
CA LEU A 103 12.58 -52.97 4.59
C LEU A 103 13.57 -54.11 4.87
N PRO A 104 13.10 -55.38 4.90
CA PRO A 104 13.99 -56.53 5.05
C PRO A 104 14.73 -56.86 3.75
N ASP A 105 14.12 -56.54 2.60
CA ASP A 105 14.67 -56.78 1.27
C ASP A 105 15.81 -55.81 0.92
N SER A 106 16.90 -56.34 0.39
CA SER A 106 18.09 -55.57 0.04
C SER A 106 17.89 -54.70 -1.20
N LEU A 107 17.11 -55.18 -2.18
CA LEU A 107 16.83 -54.45 -3.41
C LEU A 107 15.92 -53.24 -3.13
N GLY A 108 14.79 -53.45 -2.45
CA GLY A 108 13.89 -52.39 -2.02
C GLY A 108 14.58 -51.36 -1.14
N ARG A 109 15.51 -51.79 -0.27
CA ARG A 109 16.33 -50.89 0.54
C ARG A 109 17.24 -50.02 -0.33
N GLN A 110 17.96 -50.59 -1.30
CA GLN A 110 18.78 -49.80 -2.23
C GLN A 110 17.94 -48.79 -3.02
N GLN A 111 16.75 -49.16 -3.48
CA GLN A 111 15.84 -48.24 -4.17
C GLN A 111 15.44 -47.06 -3.27
N THR A 112 15.06 -47.32 -2.02
CA THR A 112 14.74 -46.25 -1.07
C THR A 112 15.95 -45.38 -0.73
N LEU A 113 17.16 -45.95 -0.67
CA LEU A 113 18.40 -45.18 -0.49
C LEU A 113 18.65 -44.24 -1.67
N THR A 114 18.53 -44.74 -2.90
CA THR A 114 18.66 -43.91 -4.10
C THR A 114 17.64 -42.77 -4.12
N ALA A 115 16.41 -43.03 -3.68
CA ALA A 115 15.39 -42.00 -3.54
C ALA A 115 15.81 -40.93 -2.51
N ILE A 116 16.30 -41.32 -1.33
CA ILE A 116 16.81 -40.40 -0.30
C ILE A 116 17.95 -39.54 -0.86
N LEU A 117 18.95 -40.15 -1.48
CA LEU A 117 20.11 -39.45 -2.05
C LEU A 117 19.70 -38.44 -3.14
N THR A 118 18.62 -38.75 -3.87
CA THR A 118 18.09 -37.88 -4.93
C THR A 118 17.31 -36.71 -4.34
N ILE A 119 16.40 -36.97 -3.38
CA ILE A 119 15.58 -35.95 -2.71
C ILE A 119 16.45 -34.96 -1.94
N LEU A 120 17.53 -35.45 -1.31
CA LEU A 120 18.48 -34.63 -0.56
C LEU A 120 19.62 -34.06 -1.43
N HIS A 121 19.56 -34.25 -2.76
CA HIS A 121 20.53 -33.69 -3.72
C HIS A 121 22.00 -33.98 -3.39
N PHE A 122 22.31 -35.21 -2.98
CA PHE A 122 23.70 -35.63 -2.70
C PHE A 122 24.58 -35.46 -3.94
N SER A 123 25.82 -35.03 -3.73
CA SER A 123 26.82 -34.89 -4.79
C SER A 123 27.21 -36.27 -5.35
N PRO A 124 27.74 -36.34 -6.59
CA PRO A 124 28.25 -37.59 -7.15
C PRO A 124 29.31 -38.26 -6.25
N GLU A 125 30.18 -37.47 -5.63
CA GLU A 125 31.24 -37.94 -4.73
C GLU A 125 30.65 -38.54 -3.45
N GLU A 126 29.68 -37.86 -2.82
CA GLU A 126 29.00 -38.35 -1.63
C GLU A 126 28.24 -39.65 -1.91
N LYS A 127 27.59 -39.74 -3.07
CA LYS A 127 26.90 -40.95 -3.53
C LYS A 127 27.86 -42.13 -3.67
N GLN A 128 29.04 -41.92 -4.26
CA GLN A 128 30.04 -42.97 -4.41
C GLN A 128 30.51 -43.49 -3.05
N VAL A 129 30.84 -42.59 -2.12
CA VAL A 129 31.24 -42.98 -0.76
C VAL A 129 30.18 -43.88 -0.14
N ILE A 130 28.90 -43.47 -0.15
CA ILE A 130 27.80 -44.22 0.45
C ILE A 130 27.55 -45.56 -0.24
N MET A 131 27.66 -45.64 -1.57
CA MET A 131 27.49 -46.90 -2.31
C MET A 131 28.63 -47.89 -2.12
N HIS A 132 29.84 -47.41 -1.77
CA HIS A 132 30.99 -48.26 -1.47
C HIS A 132 31.00 -48.78 -0.03
N LEU A 133 30.10 -48.30 0.86
CA LEU A 133 29.94 -48.92 2.17
C LEU A 133 29.40 -50.36 2.00
N PRO A 134 30.02 -51.36 2.65
CA PRO A 134 29.55 -52.73 2.56
C PRO A 134 28.13 -52.84 3.15
N PRO A 135 27.16 -53.47 2.43
CA PRO A 135 25.78 -53.64 2.91
C PRO A 135 25.70 -54.51 4.19
N SER A 136 26.79 -55.20 4.52
CA SER A 136 26.98 -56.10 5.66
C SER A 136 27.70 -55.44 6.85
N GLY A 137 28.04 -54.16 6.79
CA GLY A 137 28.70 -53.45 7.88
C GLY A 137 27.76 -53.14 9.05
N GLY A 138 27.56 -54.11 9.96
CA GLY A 138 27.23 -53.97 11.39
C GLY A 138 26.01 -53.15 11.87
N TRP A 139 25.46 -52.24 11.07
CA TRP A 139 24.44 -51.28 11.50
C TRP A 139 23.03 -51.90 11.47
N TRP A 140 22.84 -52.98 10.70
CA TRP A 140 21.51 -53.52 10.45
C TRP A 140 21.29 -54.87 11.13
N PRO A 141 20.20 -55.04 11.93
CA PRO A 141 19.87 -56.34 12.48
C PRO A 141 19.56 -57.27 11.32
N SER A 142 20.42 -58.26 11.12
CA SER A 142 20.17 -59.33 10.15
C SER A 142 18.89 -60.04 10.58
N GLY A 143 17.81 -59.81 9.84
CA GLY A 143 16.53 -60.48 10.03
C GLY A 143 16.68 -61.96 9.72
N LYS A 144 17.09 -62.74 10.72
CA LYS A 144 16.85 -64.18 10.73
C LYS A 144 15.42 -64.41 11.21
N ARG A 145 14.52 -64.75 10.29
CA ARG A 145 13.41 -65.67 10.54
C ARG A 145 13.17 -66.48 9.27
#